data_AF-A0A074XMZ2-F1
#
_entry.id   AF-A0A074XMZ2-F1
#
_cell.length_a   1.000
_cell.length_b   1.000
_cell.length_c   1.000
_cell.angle_alpha   90.00
_cell.angle_beta   90.00
_cell.angle_gamma   90.00
#
_symmetry.space_group_name_H-M   'P 1'
#
loop_
_entity.id
_entity.type
_entity.pdbx_description
1 polymer ?
#
loop_
_entity_poly.entity_id
_entity_poly.type
_entity_poly.pdbx_seq_one_letter_code
_entity_poly.pdbx_strand_id
1 'polypeptide(L)'
;MHLSSTVFSSQTRTTMLSQTLGLAVLALPLLAEAKDCSQAAFQKIIPSNSTFNYVTKVAAGGTFTDAYANANATGLPEGCAVSVRVPTPGNSSYNMAIYLPNKWNSRIMTTGNGGYAGFTNWQDLGIYSQYGFAALTTDTGHDNANPLDSTFALNKGSLENWGWRAMHGSVLVGKALSAAYYGENHKYSYYSGCSTGGRQGLKEMQVSPEAFDGLFVGAPAWWIPHLGIYTSQATLGNLPQNSSHHISASLATVINDEILKQCDPQDGVTDKVIMNPEGCVFNPLTLLCESSSNTSACITRPQLDTLYKALHDWTYFDGTLIFPAPSLGTPLTAYIGDSPLPNPMGTGMIQHLLLNTTEPYDWSTFNESVVRLSEAIDPGNASPDDYDLSTFQKRGGKVIHWHGTSDPIIPYRSSTYFYSQVASSVAPHGIEMDDFYRFFPIAGMSHCSGSQYSPWYIGGASQPLTNVSHGVPGFDDSQHNGLLALMRWVENGTAPERLIATKYNDDNPAKGVYSQRLLCPFPKQPVYTHGKIDSASSWKCV
;
A
#
# COMPACT_ATOMS: atom_id res chain seq x y z
N MET A 1 1.72 -16.59 62.91
CA MET A 1 3.12 -16.13 62.76
C MET A 1 3.45 -16.18 61.27
N HIS A 2 3.28 -15.08 60.52
CA HIS A 2 4.30 -14.05 60.22
C HIS A 2 5.42 -14.60 59.31
N LEU A 3 5.78 -14.07 58.13
CA LEU A 3 5.67 -12.75 57.47
C LEU A 3 5.53 -12.97 55.93
N SER A 4 4.73 -12.25 55.14
CA SER A 4 4.82 -10.85 54.65
C SER A 4 6.08 -10.48 53.85
N SER A 5 5.91 -10.22 52.54
CA SER A 5 6.35 -8.96 51.90
C SER A 5 5.64 -8.73 50.55
N THR A 6 4.77 -7.74 50.56
CA THR A 6 4.15 -7.03 49.44
C THR A 6 5.14 -6.05 48.81
N VAL A 7 5.14 -5.92 47.48
CA VAL A 7 5.63 -4.73 46.77
C VAL A 7 4.49 -4.21 45.89
N PHE A 8 4.12 -2.95 46.15
CA PHE A 8 3.12 -2.17 45.42
C PHE A 8 3.67 -1.68 44.07
N SER A 9 2.85 -1.76 43.02
CA SER A 9 3.00 -0.97 41.79
C SER A 9 1.87 0.07 41.77
N SER A 10 2.23 1.35 41.84
CA SER A 10 1.29 2.47 41.71
C SER A 10 1.15 2.85 40.23
N GLN A 11 -0.01 2.58 39.64
CA GLN A 11 -0.45 3.27 38.42
C GLN A 11 -1.48 4.32 38.80
N THR A 12 -1.07 5.58 38.72
CA THR A 12 -1.91 6.75 38.88
C THR A 12 -2.80 6.88 37.65
N ARG A 13 -4.09 6.54 37.78
CA ARG A 13 -5.12 6.88 36.78
C ARG A 13 -5.51 8.34 36.95
N THR A 14 -5.11 9.18 36.00
CA THR A 14 -5.59 10.57 35.92
C THR A 14 -6.92 10.59 35.17
N THR A 15 -8.02 10.67 35.91
CA THR A 15 -9.36 10.98 35.39
C THR A 15 -9.38 12.42 34.89
N MET A 16 -9.47 12.64 33.57
CA MET A 16 -9.83 13.95 33.02
C MET A 16 -11.35 14.11 33.05
N LEU A 17 -11.83 15.08 33.83
CA LEU A 17 -13.20 15.56 33.77
C LEU A 17 -13.44 16.30 32.44
N SER A 18 -14.47 15.86 31.72
CA SER A 18 -15.03 16.58 30.57
C SER A 18 -15.76 17.83 31.07
N GLN A 19 -15.23 19.02 30.76
CA GLN A 19 -15.98 20.27 30.84
C GLN A 19 -16.51 20.62 29.45
N THR A 20 -17.81 20.49 29.28
CA THR A 20 -18.55 20.97 28.11
C THR A 20 -18.62 22.49 28.12
N LEU A 21 -17.77 23.16 27.35
CA LEU A 21 -17.99 24.56 26.95
C LEU A 21 -18.88 24.57 25.71
N GLY A 22 -20.13 25.01 25.88
CA GLY A 22 -21.04 25.27 24.77
C GLY A 22 -20.58 26.49 23.96
N LEU A 23 -20.07 26.27 22.75
CA LEU A 23 -19.90 27.31 21.74
C LEU A 23 -21.24 27.52 21.02
N ALA A 24 -21.83 28.69 21.21
CA ALA A 24 -22.94 29.16 20.41
C ALA A 24 -22.45 29.42 18.97
N VAL A 25 -22.90 28.59 18.03
CA VAL A 25 -22.65 28.77 16.59
C VAL A 25 -23.63 29.84 16.09
N LEU A 26 -23.11 31.05 15.88
CA LEU A 26 -23.78 32.08 15.09
C LEU A 26 -23.75 31.64 13.61
N ALA A 27 -24.89 31.15 13.11
CA ALA A 27 -25.08 30.88 11.69
C ALA A 27 -25.13 32.21 10.92
N LEU A 28 -24.01 32.57 10.29
CA LEU A 28 -23.97 33.60 9.27
C LEU A 28 -24.43 32.98 7.94
N PRO A 29 -25.28 33.68 7.15
CA PRO A 29 -25.65 33.21 5.83
C PRO A 29 -24.43 33.31 4.91
N LEU A 30 -23.89 32.17 4.48
CA LEU A 30 -22.84 32.11 3.45
C LEU A 30 -23.46 32.51 2.11
N LEU A 31 -23.22 33.75 1.70
CA LEU A 31 -23.36 34.18 0.31
C LEU A 31 -22.30 33.43 -0.52
N ALA A 32 -22.74 32.81 -1.61
CA ALA A 32 -21.91 32.01 -2.50
C ALA A 32 -20.88 32.88 -3.26
N GLU A 33 -19.72 33.10 -2.65
CA GLU A 33 -18.49 33.51 -3.35
C GLU A 33 -17.33 32.64 -2.86
N ALA A 34 -17.22 31.41 -3.38
CA ALA A 34 -16.10 30.53 -3.05
C ALA A 34 -15.60 29.83 -4.32
N LYS A 35 -14.67 30.52 -5.01
CA LYS A 35 -13.69 30.03 -6.01
C LYS A 35 -12.43 30.93 -6.05
N ASP A 36 -12.10 31.61 -4.96
CA ASP A 36 -10.90 32.45 -4.93
C ASP A 36 -9.65 31.59 -4.71
N CYS A 37 -8.92 31.35 -5.81
CA CYS A 37 -7.62 30.72 -5.77
C CYS A 37 -6.54 31.78 -5.53
N SER A 38 -6.44 32.24 -4.27
CA SER A 38 -5.44 33.22 -3.83
C SER A 38 -4.88 32.84 -2.45
N GLN A 39 -3.65 33.26 -2.15
CA GLN A 39 -3.10 33.05 -0.80
C GLN A 39 -3.95 33.73 0.28
N ALA A 40 -4.53 34.89 -0.02
CA ALA A 40 -5.36 35.64 0.92
C ALA A 40 -6.60 34.85 1.35
N ALA A 41 -7.21 34.08 0.43
CA ALA A 41 -8.35 33.22 0.73
C ALA A 41 -8.01 32.09 1.73
N PHE A 42 -6.78 31.58 1.68
CA PHE A 42 -6.35 30.43 2.48
C PHE A 42 -5.52 30.79 3.71
N GLN A 43 -5.00 32.01 3.82
CA GLN A 43 -4.01 32.38 4.85
C GLN A 43 -4.49 32.17 6.29
N LYS A 44 -5.80 32.33 6.54
CA LYS A 44 -6.42 32.11 7.86
C LYS A 44 -6.74 30.65 8.16
N ILE A 45 -6.58 29.75 7.18
CA ILE A 45 -6.96 28.34 7.25
C ILE A 45 -5.76 27.47 7.64
N ILE A 46 -4.57 27.80 7.15
CA ILE A 46 -3.36 27.02 7.45
C ILE A 46 -2.85 27.30 8.88
N PRO A 47 -2.09 26.36 9.50
CA PRO A 47 -1.52 26.58 10.82
C PRO A 47 -0.60 27.81 10.86
N SER A 48 -0.55 28.52 11.98
CA SER A 48 0.11 29.84 12.10
C SER A 48 1.58 29.90 11.70
N ASN A 49 2.32 28.80 11.85
CA ASN A 49 3.74 28.71 11.47
C ASN A 49 3.97 28.11 10.08
N SER A 50 2.90 27.81 9.35
CA SER A 50 2.97 27.21 8.01
C SER A 50 3.09 28.29 6.94
N THR A 51 3.67 27.92 5.80
CA THR A 51 3.86 28.81 4.66
C THR A 51 3.33 28.18 3.39
N PHE A 52 2.74 28.96 2.49
CA PHE A 52 2.42 28.46 1.16
C PHE A 52 3.70 28.27 0.35
N ASN A 53 3.85 27.10 -0.25
CA ASN A 53 4.80 26.92 -1.34
C ASN A 53 4.25 27.57 -2.61
N TYR A 54 2.94 27.40 -2.87
CA TYR A 54 2.23 28.05 -3.96
C TYR A 54 0.71 28.02 -3.74
N VAL A 55 0.03 28.95 -4.43
CA VAL A 55 -1.41 28.93 -4.71
C VAL A 55 -1.56 29.35 -6.16
N THR A 56 -2.04 28.46 -7.03
CA THR A 56 -1.96 28.66 -8.48
C THR A 56 -3.24 28.22 -9.16
N LYS A 57 -3.80 29.12 -9.99
CA LYS A 57 -4.91 28.80 -10.88
C LYS A 57 -4.40 27.91 -12.01
N VAL A 58 -5.14 26.85 -12.30
CA VAL A 58 -4.85 25.92 -13.41
C VAL A 58 -6.01 25.98 -14.39
N ALA A 59 -5.72 26.28 -15.65
CA ALA A 59 -6.71 26.30 -16.72
C ALA A 59 -7.14 24.88 -17.12
N ALA A 60 -8.33 24.74 -17.69
CA ALA A 60 -8.80 23.47 -18.22
C ALA A 60 -7.85 22.91 -19.29
N GLY A 61 -7.56 21.61 -19.21
CA GLY A 61 -6.56 20.94 -20.05
C GLY A 61 -5.11 21.25 -19.65
N GLY A 62 -4.90 21.98 -18.55
CA GLY A 62 -3.59 22.41 -18.09
C GLY A 62 -2.70 21.27 -17.63
N THR A 63 -1.41 21.57 -17.56
CA THR A 63 -0.40 20.72 -16.91
C THR A 63 0.10 21.44 -15.66
N PHE A 64 0.29 20.70 -14.57
CA PHE A 64 0.84 21.24 -13.33
C PHE A 64 1.94 20.32 -12.78
N THR A 65 2.94 20.94 -12.15
CA THR A 65 4.04 20.27 -11.46
C THR A 65 4.61 21.21 -10.41
N ASP A 66 5.33 20.66 -9.43
CA ASP A 66 6.06 21.44 -8.43
C ASP A 66 7.46 20.84 -8.18
N ALA A 67 8.26 21.49 -7.33
CA ALA A 67 9.63 21.07 -7.03
C ALA A 67 9.71 19.71 -6.31
N TYR A 68 8.63 19.27 -5.69
CA TYR A 68 8.51 18.05 -4.91
C TYR A 68 7.70 16.97 -5.64
N ALA A 69 7.26 17.23 -6.88
CA ALA A 69 6.36 16.35 -7.61
C ALA A 69 7.08 15.10 -8.13
N ASN A 70 6.45 13.93 -8.03
CA ASN A 70 6.96 12.72 -8.69
C ASN A 70 6.89 12.78 -10.22
N ALA A 71 5.86 13.44 -10.75
CA ALA A 71 5.60 13.56 -12.17
C ALA A 71 4.66 14.74 -12.44
N ASN A 72 4.58 15.15 -13.70
CA ASN A 72 3.64 16.18 -14.13
C ASN A 72 2.22 15.62 -14.18
N ALA A 73 1.27 16.34 -13.58
CA ALA A 73 -0.16 16.11 -13.78
C ALA A 73 -0.60 16.79 -15.07
N THR A 74 -1.21 16.07 -16.02
CA THR A 74 -1.62 16.60 -17.32
C THR A 74 -3.13 16.50 -17.53
N GLY A 75 -3.67 17.31 -18.43
CA GLY A 75 -5.09 17.29 -18.77
C GLY A 75 -6.00 17.69 -17.62
N LEU A 76 -5.49 18.43 -16.64
CA LEU A 76 -6.22 18.79 -15.43
C LEU A 76 -7.51 19.55 -15.78
N PRO A 77 -8.61 19.39 -15.01
CA PRO A 77 -9.74 20.29 -15.11
C PRO A 77 -9.33 21.74 -14.79
N GLU A 78 -10.25 22.69 -14.93
CA GLU A 78 -9.99 24.03 -14.39
C GLU A 78 -10.08 23.98 -12.86
N GLY A 79 -9.16 24.64 -12.14
CA GLY A 79 -9.14 24.59 -10.68
C GLY A 79 -8.00 25.35 -10.03
N CYS A 80 -7.72 25.00 -8.77
CA CYS A 80 -6.68 25.61 -7.94
C CYS A 80 -5.72 24.55 -7.39
N ALA A 81 -4.42 24.73 -7.63
CA ALA A 81 -3.36 23.97 -7.00
C ALA A 81 -2.83 24.74 -5.78
N VAL A 82 -2.78 24.10 -4.62
CA VAL A 82 -2.32 24.70 -3.37
C VAL A 82 -1.30 23.78 -2.71
N SER A 83 -0.18 24.31 -2.27
CA SER A 83 0.75 23.58 -1.42
C SER A 83 1.18 24.39 -0.21
N VAL A 84 1.26 23.69 0.92
CA VAL A 84 1.60 24.25 2.23
C VAL A 84 2.74 23.44 2.81
N ARG A 85 3.76 24.16 3.29
CA ARG A 85 4.83 23.63 4.13
C ARG A 85 4.43 23.79 5.58
N VAL A 86 4.39 22.69 6.32
CA VAL A 86 4.00 22.66 7.74
C VAL A 86 5.21 22.25 8.58
N PRO A 87 5.74 23.13 9.44
CA PRO A 87 6.81 22.77 10.38
C PRO A 87 6.35 21.75 11.42
N THR A 88 7.24 20.83 11.79
CA THR A 88 7.01 19.79 12.78
C THR A 88 8.19 19.70 13.77
N PRO A 89 8.00 19.07 14.95
CA PRO A 89 9.08 18.90 15.94
C PRO A 89 10.33 18.21 15.38
N GLY A 90 11.48 18.41 16.03
CA GLY A 90 12.73 17.75 15.64
C GLY A 90 13.44 18.37 14.43
N ASN A 91 13.28 19.67 14.22
CA ASN A 91 13.80 20.40 13.04
C ASN A 91 13.36 19.73 11.73
N SER A 92 12.07 19.40 11.65
CA SER A 92 11.47 18.73 10.51
C SER A 92 10.25 19.52 10.00
N SER A 93 9.71 19.07 8.89
CA SER A 93 8.55 19.67 8.23
C SER A 93 8.02 18.69 7.20
N TYR A 94 6.77 18.83 6.79
CA TYR A 94 6.26 18.17 5.58
C TYR A 94 5.62 19.20 4.65
N ASN A 95 5.62 18.88 3.36
CA ASN A 95 4.82 19.57 2.37
C ASN A 95 3.55 18.75 2.11
N MET A 96 2.44 19.46 1.97
CA MET A 96 1.19 18.91 1.45
C MET A 96 0.84 19.63 0.15
N ALA A 97 0.14 18.94 -0.74
CA ALA A 97 -0.43 19.55 -1.94
C ALA A 97 -1.88 19.09 -2.09
N ILE A 98 -2.77 20.03 -2.43
CA ILE A 98 -4.16 19.76 -2.77
C ILE A 98 -4.51 20.42 -4.09
N TYR A 99 -5.21 19.68 -4.93
CA TYR A 99 -5.81 20.17 -6.16
C TYR A 99 -7.33 20.26 -6.02
N LEU A 100 -7.89 21.41 -6.33
CA LEU A 100 -9.28 21.78 -6.10
C LEU A 100 -9.97 22.11 -7.45
N PRO A 101 -10.66 21.15 -8.10
CA PRO A 101 -11.33 21.40 -9.36
C PRO A 101 -12.56 22.32 -9.20
N ASN A 102 -12.77 23.23 -10.15
CA ASN A 102 -13.96 24.09 -10.21
C ASN A 102 -15.28 23.31 -10.28
N LYS A 103 -15.23 22.12 -10.91
CA LYS A 103 -16.32 21.15 -10.96
C LYS A 103 -16.05 20.07 -9.91
N TRP A 104 -16.50 20.33 -8.71
CA TRP A 104 -16.31 19.45 -7.57
C TRP A 104 -17.55 18.58 -7.33
N ASN A 105 -17.32 17.32 -7.00
CA ASN A 105 -18.37 16.34 -6.77
C ASN A 105 -18.73 16.17 -5.27
N SER A 106 -18.38 17.16 -4.44
CA SER A 106 -18.50 17.14 -2.97
C SER A 106 -17.65 16.09 -2.25
N ARG A 107 -16.64 15.50 -2.91
CA ARG A 107 -15.76 14.48 -2.32
C ARG A 107 -14.31 14.92 -2.27
N ILE A 108 -13.58 14.45 -1.27
CA ILE A 108 -12.12 14.58 -1.19
C ILE A 108 -11.47 13.20 -1.35
N MET A 109 -10.32 13.15 -2.02
CA MET A 109 -9.49 11.96 -2.20
C MET A 109 -8.09 12.26 -1.67
N THR A 110 -7.63 11.48 -0.71
CA THR A 110 -6.25 11.51 -0.23
C THR A 110 -5.45 10.39 -0.87
N THR A 111 -4.23 10.68 -1.31
CA THR A 111 -3.34 9.73 -1.97
C THR A 111 -2.09 9.46 -1.15
N GLY A 112 -1.53 8.26 -1.30
CA GLY A 112 -0.28 7.87 -0.65
C GLY A 112 0.97 8.02 -1.51
N ASN A 113 2.06 7.47 -0.98
CA ASN A 113 3.40 7.44 -1.60
C ASN A 113 3.91 6.00 -1.79
N GLY A 114 5.14 5.83 -2.30
CA GLY A 114 5.77 4.52 -2.50
C GLY A 114 7.18 4.44 -1.89
N GLY A 115 7.54 3.29 -1.33
CA GLY A 115 8.85 3.09 -0.68
C GLY A 115 9.15 4.13 0.40
N TYR A 116 10.36 4.65 0.37
CA TYR A 116 10.85 5.74 1.24
C TYR A 116 10.66 7.13 0.62
N ALA A 117 9.81 7.26 -0.40
CA ALA A 117 9.67 8.49 -1.17
C ALA A 117 9.27 9.69 -0.30
N GLY A 118 9.89 10.83 -0.63
CA GLY A 118 9.59 12.15 -0.12
C GLY A 118 9.10 13.10 -1.21
N PHE A 119 7.96 12.82 -1.84
CA PHE A 119 7.43 13.60 -2.96
C PHE A 119 5.91 13.80 -2.87
N THR A 120 5.38 14.86 -3.48
CA THR A 120 3.93 15.03 -3.69
C THR A 120 3.50 14.25 -4.94
N ASN A 121 2.49 13.37 -4.80
CA ASN A 121 2.07 12.47 -5.88
C ASN A 121 1.11 13.16 -6.87
N TRP A 122 1.66 14.03 -7.71
CA TRP A 122 0.89 14.82 -8.67
C TRP A 122 0.24 13.97 -9.76
N GLN A 123 0.84 12.84 -10.11
CA GLN A 123 0.21 11.89 -11.03
C GLN A 123 -1.18 11.45 -10.53
N ASP A 124 -1.27 10.98 -9.28
CA ASP A 124 -2.52 10.53 -8.69
C ASP A 124 -3.49 11.70 -8.46
N LEU A 125 -3.00 12.88 -8.05
CA LEU A 125 -3.83 14.09 -7.98
C LEU A 125 -4.49 14.39 -9.32
N GLY A 126 -3.72 14.30 -10.41
CA GLY A 126 -4.23 14.47 -11.77
C GLY A 126 -5.36 13.50 -12.10
N ILE A 127 -5.18 12.22 -11.79
CA ILE A 127 -6.17 11.16 -12.02
C ILE A 127 -7.45 11.40 -11.22
N TYR A 128 -7.35 11.61 -9.91
CA TYR A 128 -8.54 11.73 -9.05
C TYR A 128 -9.30 13.03 -9.29
N SER A 129 -8.62 14.09 -9.70
CA SER A 129 -9.28 15.34 -10.09
C SER A 129 -10.19 15.17 -11.31
N GLN A 130 -9.94 14.20 -12.20
CA GLN A 130 -10.81 13.91 -13.34
C GLN A 130 -12.17 13.34 -12.92
N TYR A 131 -12.23 12.62 -11.80
CA TYR A 131 -13.51 12.17 -11.22
C TYR A 131 -14.24 13.31 -10.47
N GLY A 132 -13.63 14.51 -10.38
CA GLY A 132 -14.17 15.67 -9.68
C GLY A 132 -13.85 15.72 -8.18
N PHE A 133 -12.89 14.91 -7.68
CA PHE A 133 -12.43 15.00 -6.29
C PHE A 133 -11.60 16.27 -6.08
N ALA A 134 -11.69 16.84 -4.88
CA ALA A 134 -10.55 17.56 -4.32
C ALA A 134 -9.46 16.52 -3.98
N ALA A 135 -8.29 16.59 -4.60
CA ALA A 135 -7.26 15.56 -4.49
C ALA A 135 -6.07 16.04 -3.65
N LEU A 136 -5.67 15.29 -2.63
CA LEU A 136 -4.70 15.66 -1.60
C LEU A 136 -3.54 14.64 -1.52
N THR A 137 -2.32 15.12 -1.35
CA THR A 137 -1.10 14.32 -1.13
C THR A 137 -0.17 15.00 -0.13
N THR A 138 0.80 14.26 0.38
CA THR A 138 1.95 14.77 1.14
C THR A 138 3.27 14.26 0.57
N ASP A 139 4.37 14.97 0.83
CA ASP A 139 5.74 14.50 0.63
C ASP A 139 6.26 13.63 1.78
N THR A 140 5.42 13.33 2.78
CA THR A 140 5.79 12.50 3.93
C THR A 140 6.86 13.07 4.87
N GLY A 141 7.34 14.31 4.66
CA GLY A 141 8.24 14.97 5.61
C GLY A 141 9.68 15.15 5.18
N HIS A 142 10.00 14.89 3.92
CA HIS A 142 11.32 15.06 3.33
C HIS A 142 11.23 15.22 1.82
N ASP A 143 12.31 15.71 1.22
CA ASP A 143 12.42 15.91 -0.22
C ASP A 143 13.36 14.85 -0.80
N ASN A 144 12.78 13.79 -1.35
CA ASN A 144 13.54 12.75 -2.04
C ASN A 144 12.67 11.97 -3.02
N ALA A 145 12.93 12.15 -4.31
CA ALA A 145 12.24 11.40 -5.34
C ALA A 145 12.67 9.93 -5.42
N ASN A 146 13.83 9.54 -4.87
CA ASN A 146 14.30 8.17 -4.90
C ASN A 146 13.63 7.33 -3.79
N PRO A 147 12.72 6.39 -4.12
CA PRO A 147 12.00 5.61 -3.12
C PRO A 147 12.87 4.56 -2.41
N LEU A 148 14.14 4.40 -2.80
CA LEU A 148 15.09 3.47 -2.17
C LEU A 148 15.99 4.14 -1.13
N ASP A 149 16.03 5.48 -1.11
CA ASP A 149 16.90 6.23 -0.20
C ASP A 149 16.14 6.58 1.09
N SER A 150 16.65 6.04 2.19
CA SER A 150 16.09 6.13 3.54
C SER A 150 16.86 7.08 4.46
N THR A 151 17.85 7.83 3.96
CA THR A 151 18.72 8.70 4.77
C THR A 151 17.95 9.79 5.52
N PHE A 152 16.76 10.18 5.04
CA PHE A 152 15.86 11.11 5.74
C PHE A 152 15.54 10.63 7.17
N ALA A 153 15.50 9.31 7.40
CA ALA A 153 15.16 8.72 8.69
C ALA A 153 16.19 9.00 9.79
N LEU A 154 17.41 9.42 9.42
CA LEU A 154 18.43 9.87 10.37
C LEU A 154 17.96 11.07 11.20
N ASN A 155 17.01 11.85 10.67
CA ASN A 155 16.25 12.82 11.43
C ASN A 155 14.98 12.17 12.00
N LYS A 156 14.93 11.98 13.32
CA LYS A 156 13.77 11.37 14.01
C LYS A 156 12.44 12.08 13.73
N GLY A 157 12.45 13.41 13.57
CA GLY A 157 11.25 14.17 13.22
C GLY A 157 10.73 13.83 11.82
N SER A 158 11.63 13.64 10.86
CA SER A 158 11.32 13.24 9.49
C SER A 158 10.86 11.78 9.42
N LEU A 159 11.48 10.90 10.21
CA LEU A 159 11.01 9.51 10.37
C LEU A 159 9.57 9.44 10.90
N GLU A 160 9.23 10.24 11.90
CA GLU A 160 7.86 10.28 12.45
C GLU A 160 6.86 10.93 11.48
N ASN A 161 7.30 11.92 10.69
CA ASN A 161 6.50 12.47 9.59
C ASN A 161 6.13 11.36 8.59
N TRP A 162 7.11 10.58 8.14
CA TRP A 162 6.90 9.48 7.20
C TRP A 162 6.03 8.37 7.80
N GLY A 163 6.22 8.10 9.09
CA GLY A 163 5.48 7.09 9.82
C GLY A 163 3.97 7.38 9.83
N TRP A 164 3.55 8.58 10.24
CA TRP A 164 2.12 8.90 10.33
C TRP A 164 1.80 10.40 10.29
N ARG A 165 2.66 11.25 10.86
CA ARG A 165 2.29 12.64 11.20
C ARG A 165 2.05 13.52 9.96
N ALA A 166 2.83 13.34 8.90
CA ALA A 166 2.65 14.12 7.68
C ALA A 166 1.32 13.82 6.98
N MET A 167 0.95 12.53 6.91
CA MET A 167 -0.34 12.12 6.34
C MET A 167 -1.50 12.71 7.14
N HIS A 168 -1.50 12.48 8.45
CA HIS A 168 -2.55 12.97 9.34
C HIS A 168 -2.74 14.48 9.26
N GLY A 169 -1.65 15.24 9.42
CA GLY A 169 -1.69 16.69 9.35
C GLY A 169 -2.14 17.22 7.98
N SER A 170 -1.73 16.55 6.90
CA SER A 170 -2.17 16.90 5.54
C SER A 170 -3.67 16.68 5.34
N VAL A 171 -4.23 15.60 5.89
CA VAL A 171 -5.69 15.32 5.84
C VAL A 171 -6.47 16.45 6.51
N LEU A 172 -6.04 16.87 7.71
CA LEU A 172 -6.71 17.95 8.45
C LEU A 172 -6.65 19.27 7.68
N VAL A 173 -5.46 19.67 7.23
CA VAL A 173 -5.27 20.94 6.51
C VAL A 173 -5.97 20.91 5.15
N GLY A 174 -5.87 19.81 4.40
CA GLY A 174 -6.49 19.65 3.09
C GLY A 174 -8.02 19.72 3.15
N LYS A 175 -8.65 19.09 4.14
CA LYS A 175 -10.10 19.21 4.37
C LYS A 175 -10.51 20.65 4.67
N ALA A 176 -9.75 21.37 5.49
CA ALA A 176 -10.01 22.77 5.80
C ALA A 176 -9.84 23.70 4.58
N LEU A 177 -8.80 23.49 3.77
CA LEU A 177 -8.58 24.21 2.51
C LEU A 177 -9.71 23.95 1.50
N SER A 178 -10.14 22.69 1.38
CA SER A 178 -11.29 22.32 0.54
C SER A 178 -12.56 23.04 1.00
N ALA A 179 -12.86 23.03 2.30
CA ALA A 179 -14.04 23.72 2.83
C ALA A 179 -14.01 25.24 2.59
N ALA A 180 -12.85 25.87 2.76
CA ALA A 180 -12.67 27.29 2.47
C ALA A 180 -12.84 27.61 0.98
N TYR A 181 -12.34 26.75 0.09
CA TYR A 181 -12.42 26.98 -1.35
C TYR A 181 -13.82 26.81 -1.93
N TYR A 182 -14.60 25.84 -1.45
CA TYR A 182 -15.97 25.57 -1.95
C TYR A 182 -17.06 26.27 -1.13
N GLY A 183 -16.74 26.81 0.04
CA GLY A 183 -17.70 27.44 0.94
C GLY A 183 -18.61 26.44 1.69
N GLU A 184 -18.34 25.14 1.57
CA GLU A 184 -19.07 24.05 2.23
C GLU A 184 -18.14 22.86 2.52
N ASN A 185 -18.52 22.03 3.49
CA ASN A 185 -17.78 20.82 3.82
C ASN A 185 -18.01 19.72 2.76
N HIS A 186 -16.97 18.92 2.50
CA HIS A 186 -17.10 17.65 1.79
C HIS A 186 -18.20 16.75 2.40
N LYS A 187 -18.88 15.97 1.54
CA LYS A 187 -19.86 14.95 1.94
C LYS A 187 -19.21 13.61 2.25
N TYR A 188 -18.17 13.26 1.50
CA TYR A 188 -17.44 12.01 1.65
C TYR A 188 -15.93 12.22 1.51
N SER A 189 -15.15 11.48 2.29
CA SER A 189 -13.69 11.46 2.27
C SER A 189 -13.17 10.08 1.91
N TYR A 190 -12.33 9.99 0.89
CA TYR A 190 -11.76 8.74 0.43
C TYR A 190 -10.24 8.75 0.52
N TYR A 191 -9.66 7.56 0.61
CA TYR A 191 -8.23 7.32 0.49
C TYR A 191 -7.94 6.31 -0.61
N SER A 192 -6.87 6.51 -1.37
CA SER A 192 -6.35 5.53 -2.31
C SER A 192 -4.82 5.50 -2.30
N GLY A 193 -4.24 4.31 -2.16
CA GLY A 193 -2.79 4.15 -2.13
C GLY A 193 -2.35 2.71 -2.25
N CYS A 194 -1.15 2.48 -2.77
CA CYS A 194 -0.54 1.15 -2.84
C CYS A 194 0.84 1.14 -2.17
N SER A 195 1.34 0.00 -1.71
CA SER A 195 2.68 -0.11 -1.09
C SER A 195 2.76 0.66 0.24
N THR A 196 3.75 1.55 0.39
CA THR A 196 3.78 2.54 1.48
C THR A 196 2.47 3.33 1.58
N GLY A 197 1.81 3.64 0.46
CA GLY A 197 0.48 4.24 0.45
C GLY A 197 -0.59 3.33 1.04
N GLY A 198 -0.55 2.03 0.73
CA GLY A 198 -1.45 1.07 1.37
C GLY A 198 -1.29 1.08 2.91
N ARG A 199 -0.03 1.12 3.40
CA ARG A 199 0.27 1.28 4.83
C ARG A 199 -0.26 2.60 5.38
N GLN A 200 0.00 3.72 4.72
CA GLN A 200 -0.40 5.06 5.18
C GLN A 200 -1.92 5.17 5.38
N GLY A 201 -2.70 4.63 4.44
CA GLY A 201 -4.17 4.58 4.58
C GLY A 201 -4.59 3.77 5.80
N LEU A 202 -4.05 2.57 5.97
CA LEU A 202 -4.33 1.72 7.14
C LEU A 202 -3.90 2.37 8.46
N LYS A 203 -2.76 3.08 8.49
CA LYS A 203 -2.27 3.79 9.68
C LYS A 203 -3.15 4.98 10.01
N GLU A 204 -3.53 5.78 9.02
CA GLU A 204 -4.38 6.95 9.24
C GLU A 204 -5.75 6.54 9.78
N MET A 205 -6.31 5.41 9.34
CA MET A 205 -7.55 4.86 9.90
C MET A 205 -7.46 4.56 11.41
N GLN A 206 -6.28 4.24 11.94
CA GLN A 206 -6.07 4.02 13.38
C GLN A 206 -5.80 5.33 14.12
N VAL A 207 -5.06 6.25 13.49
CA VAL A 207 -4.74 7.57 14.07
C VAL A 207 -5.99 8.43 14.17
N SER A 208 -6.80 8.45 13.11
CA SER A 208 -8.04 9.21 13.00
C SER A 208 -9.06 8.34 12.26
N PRO A 209 -9.84 7.53 12.99
CA PRO A 209 -10.90 6.72 12.40
C PRO A 209 -11.88 7.55 11.57
N GLU A 210 -12.03 8.85 11.84
CA GLU A 210 -12.83 9.83 11.12
C GLU A 210 -12.21 10.41 9.84
N ALA A 211 -10.95 10.09 9.53
CA ALA A 211 -10.24 10.63 8.38
C ALA A 211 -10.92 10.25 7.05
N PHE A 212 -11.40 9.02 6.90
CA PHE A 212 -11.94 8.50 5.64
C PHE A 212 -13.23 7.71 5.84
N ASP A 213 -14.17 7.85 4.93
CA ASP A 213 -15.37 7.02 4.85
C ASP A 213 -15.11 5.76 4.01
N GLY A 214 -14.15 5.82 3.09
CA GLY A 214 -13.71 4.69 2.28
C GLY A 214 -12.21 4.65 2.02
N LEU A 215 -11.60 3.46 2.14
CA LEU A 215 -10.19 3.21 1.80
C LEU A 215 -10.10 2.22 0.64
N PHE A 216 -9.35 2.58 -0.41
CA PHE A 216 -8.97 1.70 -1.50
C PHE A 216 -7.46 1.44 -1.44
N VAL A 217 -7.06 0.38 -0.73
CA VAL A 217 -5.66 0.14 -0.37
C VAL A 217 -5.09 -1.08 -1.08
N GLY A 218 -3.93 -0.89 -1.72
CA GLY A 218 -3.21 -1.91 -2.45
C GLY A 218 -1.94 -2.34 -1.73
N ALA A 219 -1.62 -3.63 -1.76
CA ALA A 219 -0.33 -4.20 -1.35
C ALA A 219 0.34 -3.45 -0.16
N PRO A 220 -0.31 -3.34 1.01
CA PRO A 220 0.14 -2.44 2.06
C PRO A 220 1.47 -2.88 2.66
N ALA A 221 2.45 -1.97 2.72
CA ALA A 221 3.74 -2.17 3.39
C ALA A 221 3.62 -2.04 4.92
N TRP A 222 2.66 -2.74 5.52
CA TRP A 222 2.18 -2.44 6.86
C TRP A 222 3.13 -2.91 7.98
N TRP A 223 3.81 -4.04 7.77
CA TRP A 223 4.58 -4.70 8.82
C TRP A 223 6.03 -4.18 8.89
N ILE A 224 6.18 -2.90 9.22
CA ILE A 224 7.46 -2.18 9.13
C ILE A 224 8.61 -2.87 9.89
N PRO A 225 8.41 -3.38 11.12
CA PRO A 225 9.47 -4.08 11.83
C PRO A 225 9.97 -5.37 11.17
N HIS A 226 9.26 -5.91 10.18
CA HIS A 226 9.56 -7.20 9.58
C HIS A 226 9.94 -7.09 8.10
N LEU A 227 9.21 -6.29 7.31
CA LEU A 227 9.33 -6.26 5.84
C LEU A 227 10.75 -5.95 5.35
N GLY A 228 11.37 -4.87 5.87
CA GLY A 228 12.72 -4.48 5.46
C GLY A 228 13.79 -5.49 5.92
N ILE A 229 13.60 -6.08 7.10
CA ILE A 229 14.52 -7.08 7.65
C ILE A 229 14.41 -8.39 6.85
N TYR A 230 13.19 -8.81 6.51
CA TYR A 230 12.93 -9.93 5.62
C TYR A 230 13.60 -9.72 4.24
N THR A 231 13.49 -8.51 3.68
CA THR A 231 14.11 -8.16 2.40
C THR A 231 15.65 -8.36 2.43
N SER A 232 16.29 -7.99 3.55
CA SER A 232 17.71 -8.28 3.78
C SER A 232 17.97 -9.78 3.93
N GLN A 233 17.15 -10.50 4.71
CA GLN A 233 17.28 -11.94 4.92
C GLN A 233 17.22 -12.73 3.60
N ALA A 234 16.26 -12.41 2.74
CA ALA A 234 16.06 -13.09 1.46
C ALA A 234 17.26 -12.90 0.52
N THR A 235 17.77 -11.67 0.42
CA THR A 235 18.90 -11.37 -0.47
C THR A 235 20.25 -11.85 0.06
N LEU A 236 20.47 -11.77 1.39
CA LEU A 236 21.66 -12.33 2.03
C LEU A 236 21.72 -13.85 1.88
N GLY A 237 20.58 -14.54 1.90
CA GLY A 237 20.50 -15.98 1.69
C GLY A 237 20.99 -16.45 0.32
N ASN A 238 21.05 -15.55 -0.67
CA ASN A 238 21.57 -15.83 -2.02
C ASN A 238 23.01 -15.32 -2.23
N LEU A 239 23.62 -14.65 -1.25
CA LEU A 239 24.97 -14.10 -1.31
C LEU A 239 26.00 -15.02 -0.63
N PRO A 240 27.29 -14.96 -1.04
CA PRO A 240 27.85 -14.20 -2.16
C PRO A 240 27.61 -14.90 -3.52
N GLN A 241 27.69 -14.16 -4.63
CA GLN A 241 27.43 -14.67 -5.99
C GLN A 241 28.37 -15.82 -6.43
N ASN A 242 29.56 -15.92 -5.85
CA ASN A 242 30.52 -16.99 -6.13
C ASN A 242 30.33 -18.24 -5.25
N SER A 243 29.31 -18.25 -4.39
CA SER A 243 29.00 -19.39 -3.53
C SER A 243 28.34 -20.53 -4.30
N SER A 244 28.55 -21.76 -3.85
CA SER A 244 27.91 -22.95 -4.42
C SER A 244 26.38 -22.99 -4.27
N HIS A 245 25.82 -22.24 -3.32
CA HIS A 245 24.36 -22.15 -3.09
C HIS A 245 23.70 -21.01 -3.87
N HIS A 246 24.48 -20.15 -4.54
CA HIS A 246 23.94 -19.00 -5.24
C HIS A 246 23.07 -19.44 -6.44
N ILE A 247 21.88 -18.85 -6.52
CA ILE A 247 20.93 -18.99 -7.62
C ILE A 247 21.04 -17.74 -8.50
N SER A 248 21.61 -17.89 -9.69
CA SER A 248 21.70 -16.80 -10.67
C SER A 248 20.34 -16.49 -11.29
N ALA A 249 20.21 -15.32 -11.93
CA ALA A 249 18.99 -14.92 -12.64
C ALA A 249 18.57 -15.94 -13.70
N SER A 250 19.53 -16.53 -14.42
CA SER A 250 19.25 -17.57 -15.41
C SER A 250 18.68 -18.84 -14.80
N LEU A 251 19.23 -19.31 -13.67
CA LEU A 251 18.75 -20.49 -12.98
C LEU A 251 17.40 -20.22 -12.29
N ALA A 252 17.22 -19.02 -11.74
CA ALA A 252 15.94 -18.59 -11.20
C ALA A 252 14.81 -18.62 -12.25
N THR A 253 15.10 -18.25 -13.50
CA THR A 253 14.14 -18.39 -14.61
C THR A 253 13.75 -19.85 -14.83
N VAL A 254 14.73 -20.78 -14.84
CA VAL A 254 14.47 -22.23 -14.95
C VAL A 254 13.61 -22.74 -13.80
N ILE A 255 13.88 -22.28 -12.57
CA ILE A 255 13.08 -22.64 -11.39
C ILE A 255 11.65 -22.11 -11.52
N ASN A 256 11.47 -20.84 -11.93
CA ASN A 256 10.15 -20.25 -12.13
C ASN A 256 9.36 -20.96 -13.23
N ASP A 257 10.00 -21.35 -14.34
CA ASP A 257 9.35 -22.11 -15.42
C ASP A 257 8.87 -23.48 -14.93
N GLU A 258 9.64 -24.16 -14.08
CA GLU A 258 9.21 -25.44 -13.49
C GLU A 258 8.11 -25.26 -12.44
N ILE A 259 8.15 -24.21 -11.62
CA ILE A 259 7.05 -23.84 -10.71
C ILE A 259 5.78 -23.63 -11.54
N LEU A 260 5.84 -22.84 -12.60
CA LEU A 260 4.69 -22.58 -13.47
C LEU A 260 4.16 -23.88 -14.09
N LYS A 261 5.06 -24.71 -14.64
CA LYS A 261 4.70 -26.01 -15.24
C LYS A 261 3.99 -26.95 -14.25
N GLN A 262 4.39 -26.94 -12.98
CA GLN A 262 3.76 -27.78 -11.96
C GLN A 262 2.47 -27.14 -11.41
N CYS A 263 2.42 -25.82 -11.25
CA CYS A 263 1.33 -25.14 -10.53
C CYS A 263 0.18 -24.63 -11.39
N ASP A 264 0.43 -24.10 -12.59
CA ASP A 264 -0.60 -23.54 -13.48
C ASP A 264 -1.73 -24.56 -13.74
N PRO A 265 -1.47 -25.85 -14.08
CA PRO A 265 -2.53 -26.82 -14.29
C PRO A 265 -3.41 -27.16 -13.06
N GLN A 266 -2.97 -26.83 -11.84
CA GLN A 266 -3.61 -27.30 -10.60
C GLN A 266 -4.91 -26.54 -10.27
N ASP A 267 -5.14 -25.37 -10.85
CA ASP A 267 -6.41 -24.64 -10.72
C ASP A 267 -7.46 -25.02 -11.79
N GLY A 268 -7.12 -26.00 -12.64
CA GLY A 268 -8.01 -26.58 -13.65
C GLY A 268 -7.93 -25.93 -15.03
N VAL A 269 -7.09 -24.91 -15.22
CA VAL A 269 -6.76 -24.35 -16.53
C VAL A 269 -5.25 -24.34 -16.76
N THR A 270 -4.81 -23.97 -17.96
CA THR A 270 -3.38 -23.79 -18.26
C THR A 270 -3.26 -22.52 -19.08
N ASP A 271 -3.12 -21.40 -18.38
CA ASP A 271 -3.13 -20.05 -18.94
C ASP A 271 -1.94 -19.20 -18.50
N LYS A 272 -0.93 -19.85 -17.90
CA LYS A 272 0.28 -19.25 -17.34
C LYS A 272 0.01 -18.37 -16.12
N VAL A 273 -1.11 -18.58 -15.44
CA VAL A 273 -1.46 -17.87 -14.20
C VAL A 273 -1.72 -18.90 -13.12
N ILE A 274 -1.00 -18.81 -12.01
CA ILE A 274 -1.28 -19.62 -10.83
C ILE A 274 -2.41 -18.94 -10.07
N MET A 275 -3.66 -19.40 -10.24
CA MET A 275 -4.83 -18.79 -9.60
C MET A 275 -4.90 -19.06 -8.10
N ASN A 276 -4.38 -20.20 -7.65
CA ASN A 276 -4.33 -20.59 -6.25
C ASN A 276 -2.91 -21.02 -5.83
N PRO A 277 -2.01 -20.06 -5.53
CA PRO A 277 -0.63 -20.38 -5.17
C PRO A 277 -0.51 -21.24 -3.90
N GLU A 278 -1.39 -21.03 -2.90
CA GLU A 278 -1.38 -21.82 -1.65
C GLU A 278 -1.82 -23.27 -1.86
N GLY A 279 -2.63 -23.52 -2.89
CA GLY A 279 -3.08 -24.86 -3.25
C GLY A 279 -2.08 -25.65 -4.09
N CYS A 280 -1.04 -25.00 -4.63
CA CYS A 280 -0.07 -25.69 -5.48
C CYS A 280 0.84 -26.61 -4.67
N VAL A 281 0.90 -27.88 -5.07
CA VAL A 281 1.91 -28.83 -4.58
C VAL A 281 3.11 -28.81 -5.54
N PHE A 282 4.14 -28.03 -5.20
CA PHE A 282 5.40 -27.95 -5.96
C PHE A 282 6.45 -28.94 -5.43
N ASN A 283 7.04 -29.72 -6.33
CA ASN A 283 8.15 -30.62 -6.03
C ASN A 283 9.45 -30.08 -6.65
N PRO A 284 10.34 -29.44 -5.86
CA PRO A 284 11.61 -28.91 -6.36
C PRO A 284 12.63 -30.00 -6.72
N LEU A 285 12.42 -31.25 -6.30
CA LEU A 285 13.37 -32.34 -6.55
C LEU A 285 13.43 -32.74 -8.02
N THR A 286 12.42 -32.36 -8.82
CA THR A 286 12.43 -32.56 -10.29
C THR A 286 13.53 -31.75 -10.98
N LEU A 287 14.06 -30.71 -10.31
CA LEU A 287 15.13 -29.86 -10.81
C LEU A 287 16.53 -30.32 -10.39
N LEU A 288 16.68 -31.40 -9.60
CA LEU A 288 18.00 -31.80 -9.11
C LEU A 288 18.92 -32.25 -10.25
N CYS A 289 20.16 -31.77 -10.25
CA CYS A 289 21.16 -32.21 -11.21
C CYS A 289 21.50 -33.70 -11.04
N GLU A 290 21.36 -34.50 -12.11
CA GLU A 290 21.79 -35.90 -12.15
C GLU A 290 23.32 -36.05 -12.17
N SER A 291 24.00 -35.11 -12.83
CA SER A 291 25.46 -34.98 -12.85
C SER A 291 25.86 -33.51 -12.85
N SER A 292 27.09 -33.20 -12.46
CA SER A 292 27.60 -31.81 -12.39
C SER A 292 27.88 -31.18 -13.76
N SER A 293 27.55 -31.82 -14.88
CA SER A 293 27.94 -31.37 -16.23
C SER A 293 26.95 -30.42 -16.91
N ASN A 294 25.80 -30.09 -16.31
CA ASN A 294 24.85 -29.13 -16.89
C ASN A 294 24.08 -28.31 -15.84
N THR A 295 24.80 -27.55 -15.00
CA THR A 295 24.23 -26.76 -13.89
C THR A 295 23.43 -25.52 -14.32
N SER A 296 23.24 -25.28 -15.62
CA SER A 296 22.43 -24.17 -16.12
C SER A 296 20.94 -24.52 -16.23
N ALA A 297 20.58 -25.80 -16.19
CA ALA A 297 19.20 -26.30 -16.35
C ALA A 297 18.69 -27.10 -15.14
N CYS A 298 19.47 -27.18 -14.07
CA CYS A 298 19.15 -27.94 -12.86
C CYS A 298 19.77 -27.26 -11.63
N ILE A 299 19.23 -27.54 -10.45
CA ILE A 299 19.72 -27.04 -9.17
C ILE A 299 20.60 -28.08 -8.48
N THR A 300 21.67 -27.62 -7.85
CA THR A 300 22.53 -28.42 -6.97
C THR A 300 21.91 -28.54 -5.58
N ARG A 301 22.45 -29.43 -4.72
CA ARG A 301 22.00 -29.56 -3.33
C ARG A 301 22.13 -28.26 -2.52
N PRO A 302 23.25 -27.50 -2.59
CA PRO A 302 23.32 -26.21 -1.91
C PRO A 302 22.28 -25.20 -2.42
N GLN A 303 22.02 -25.14 -3.73
CA GLN A 303 20.98 -24.27 -4.29
C GLN A 303 19.57 -24.69 -3.89
N LEU A 304 19.33 -26.00 -3.70
CA LEU A 304 18.05 -26.48 -3.17
C LEU A 304 17.78 -25.97 -1.75
N ASP A 305 18.79 -25.82 -0.90
CA ASP A 305 18.65 -25.22 0.44
C ASP A 305 18.30 -23.72 0.36
N THR A 306 18.97 -22.96 -0.52
CA THR A 306 18.60 -21.56 -0.79
C THR A 306 17.18 -21.44 -1.34
N LEU A 307 16.78 -22.32 -2.28
CA LEU A 307 15.43 -22.35 -2.82
C LEU A 307 14.40 -22.70 -1.73
N TYR A 308 14.69 -23.67 -0.88
CA TYR A 308 13.82 -24.05 0.22
C TYR A 308 13.55 -22.85 1.14
N LYS A 309 14.61 -22.14 1.56
CA LYS A 309 14.48 -20.92 2.38
C LYS A 309 13.71 -19.81 1.68
N ALA A 310 13.89 -19.66 0.36
CA ALA A 310 13.22 -18.65 -0.44
C ALA A 310 11.71 -18.90 -0.65
N LEU A 311 11.27 -20.16 -0.50
CA LEU A 311 9.87 -20.57 -0.72
C LEU A 311 9.08 -20.82 0.59
N HIS A 312 9.73 -20.70 1.74
CA HIS A 312 9.10 -20.99 3.03
C HIS A 312 9.14 -19.77 3.96
N ASP A 313 8.12 -19.68 4.81
CA ASP A 313 7.97 -18.61 5.77
C ASP A 313 9.19 -18.52 6.68
N TRP A 314 9.61 -17.28 6.97
CA TRP A 314 10.63 -17.05 7.98
C TRP A 314 9.95 -17.01 9.34
N THR A 315 10.35 -17.92 10.24
CA THR A 315 9.79 -18.06 11.59
C THR A 315 10.88 -18.03 12.64
N TYR A 316 10.52 -17.60 13.85
CA TYR A 316 11.33 -17.86 15.03
C TYR A 316 11.39 -19.38 15.33
N PHE A 317 12.31 -19.78 16.21
CA PHE A 317 12.46 -21.19 16.64
C PHE A 317 11.19 -21.80 17.25
N ASP A 318 10.34 -20.98 17.89
CA ASP A 318 9.06 -21.42 18.46
C ASP A 318 7.92 -21.54 17.44
N GLY A 319 8.19 -21.27 16.16
CA GLY A 319 7.22 -21.32 15.07
C GLY A 319 6.43 -20.02 14.88
N THR A 320 6.69 -18.97 15.68
CA THR A 320 6.07 -17.66 15.48
C THR A 320 6.52 -17.07 14.15
N LEU A 321 5.56 -16.63 13.32
CA LEU A 321 5.83 -16.03 12.02
C LEU A 321 6.61 -14.72 12.19
N ILE A 322 7.78 -14.63 11.53
CA ILE A 322 8.49 -13.36 11.32
C ILE A 322 7.93 -12.72 10.06
N PHE A 323 7.96 -13.42 8.93
CA PHE A 323 7.41 -12.88 7.69
C PHE A 323 7.09 -13.98 6.68
N PRO A 324 6.00 -13.87 5.92
CA PRO A 324 5.64 -14.91 4.97
C PRO A 324 6.51 -14.88 3.72
N ALA A 325 6.69 -16.04 3.09
CA ALA A 325 7.36 -16.12 1.80
C ALA A 325 6.49 -15.56 0.66
N PRO A 326 7.12 -15.02 -0.41
CA PRO A 326 6.46 -14.81 -1.69
C PRO A 326 5.81 -16.09 -2.19
N SER A 327 4.71 -15.94 -2.91
CA SER A 327 3.98 -17.07 -3.46
C SER A 327 4.70 -17.75 -4.61
N LEU A 328 4.33 -19.01 -4.82
CA LEU A 328 4.62 -19.69 -6.07
C LEU A 328 4.03 -18.89 -7.23
N GLY A 329 4.88 -18.58 -8.22
CA GLY A 329 4.54 -17.67 -9.34
C GLY A 329 5.11 -16.26 -9.21
N THR A 330 5.68 -15.89 -8.05
CA THR A 330 6.50 -14.69 -7.96
C THR A 330 7.86 -14.94 -8.65
N PRO A 331 8.36 -14.02 -9.50
CA PRO A 331 9.69 -14.15 -10.10
C PRO A 331 10.79 -14.23 -9.03
N LEU A 332 11.51 -15.36 -8.97
CA LEU A 332 12.46 -15.68 -7.89
C LEU A 332 13.56 -14.63 -7.78
N THR A 333 14.17 -14.26 -8.90
CA THR A 333 15.22 -13.23 -8.97
C THR A 333 14.76 -11.88 -8.40
N ALA A 334 13.47 -11.55 -8.47
CA ALA A 334 12.98 -10.25 -8.03
C ALA A 334 13.00 -10.07 -6.51
N TYR A 335 13.05 -11.15 -5.72
CA TYR A 335 13.07 -11.07 -4.25
C TYR A 335 14.31 -11.67 -3.59
N ILE A 336 14.98 -12.67 -4.20
CA ILE A 336 16.29 -13.15 -3.69
C ILE A 336 17.48 -12.37 -4.27
N GLY A 337 17.27 -11.65 -5.37
CA GLY A 337 18.30 -10.87 -6.05
C GLY A 337 19.38 -11.70 -6.78
N ASP A 338 20.07 -11.05 -7.72
CA ASP A 338 21.30 -11.55 -8.35
C ASP A 338 22.35 -10.41 -8.43
N SER A 339 22.46 -9.68 -7.32
CA SER A 339 23.39 -8.56 -7.13
C SER A 339 24.49 -9.00 -6.17
N PRO A 340 25.72 -8.46 -6.24
CA PRO A 340 26.76 -8.71 -5.24
C PRO A 340 26.49 -8.02 -3.88
N LEU A 341 25.46 -7.17 -3.81
CA LEU A 341 25.07 -6.42 -2.62
C LEU A 341 23.62 -6.74 -2.21
N PRO A 342 23.30 -6.73 -0.90
CA PRO A 342 21.93 -6.88 -0.42
C PRO A 342 21.01 -5.75 -0.93
N ASN A 343 19.70 -5.97 -0.85
CA ASN A 343 18.74 -5.00 -1.35
C ASN A 343 18.72 -3.70 -0.49
N PRO A 344 18.85 -2.52 -1.11
CA PRO A 344 18.96 -1.24 -0.41
C PRO A 344 17.71 -0.86 0.40
N MET A 345 16.52 -1.37 0.03
CA MET A 345 15.32 -1.14 0.86
C MET A 345 15.45 -1.82 2.23
N GLY A 346 16.00 -3.03 2.24
CA GLY A 346 16.25 -3.78 3.47
C GLY A 346 17.43 -3.22 4.26
N THR A 347 18.54 -2.88 3.59
CA THR A 347 19.70 -2.34 4.30
C THR A 347 19.42 -0.96 4.89
N GLY A 348 18.72 -0.11 4.15
CA GLY A 348 18.28 1.21 4.60
C GLY A 348 17.34 1.17 5.80
N MET A 349 16.45 0.17 5.86
CA MET A 349 15.61 -0.06 7.03
C MET A 349 16.47 -0.30 8.28
N ILE A 350 17.46 -1.19 8.17
CA ILE A 350 18.31 -1.56 9.31
C ILE A 350 19.24 -0.40 9.70
N GLN A 351 19.92 0.23 8.75
CA GLN A 351 20.92 1.25 9.04
C GLN A 351 20.29 2.59 9.44
N HIS A 352 19.37 3.12 8.63
CA HIS A 352 18.85 4.48 8.82
C HIS A 352 17.63 4.53 9.73
N LEU A 353 16.64 3.66 9.53
CA LEU A 353 15.40 3.70 10.30
C LEU A 353 15.57 3.09 11.70
N LEU A 354 16.27 1.95 11.79
CA LEU A 354 16.41 1.20 13.03
C LEU A 354 17.63 1.63 13.86
N LEU A 355 18.83 1.56 13.29
CA LEU A 355 20.09 1.83 14.00
C LEU A 355 20.49 3.31 14.00
N ASN A 356 19.83 4.13 13.20
CA ASN A 356 20.10 5.57 13.06
C ASN A 356 21.60 5.86 12.79
N THR A 357 22.16 5.20 11.78
CA THR A 357 23.58 5.29 11.43
C THR A 357 23.82 5.25 9.93
N THR A 358 24.89 5.89 9.47
CA THR A 358 25.43 5.75 8.10
C THR A 358 26.61 4.77 8.05
N GLU A 359 27.04 4.24 9.18
CA GLU A 359 28.15 3.30 9.24
C GLU A 359 27.78 1.97 8.57
N PRO A 360 28.72 1.33 7.84
CA PRO A 360 28.49 0.02 7.25
C PRO A 360 28.06 -1.01 8.30
N TYR A 361 26.96 -1.70 8.03
CA TYR A 361 26.51 -2.81 8.87
C TYR A 361 27.31 -4.07 8.55
N ASP A 362 27.82 -4.76 9.58
CA ASP A 362 28.46 -6.07 9.41
C ASP A 362 27.39 -7.15 9.21
N TRP A 363 27.11 -7.46 7.95
CA TRP A 363 26.12 -8.45 7.54
C TRP A 363 26.39 -9.86 8.06
N SER A 364 27.63 -10.18 8.48
CA SER A 364 27.93 -11.47 9.11
C SER A 364 27.28 -11.62 10.49
N THR A 365 26.87 -10.51 11.11
CA THR A 365 26.17 -10.48 12.40
C THR A 365 24.65 -10.49 12.27
N PHE A 366 24.11 -10.41 11.05
CA PHE A 366 22.66 -10.38 10.80
C PHE A 366 21.97 -11.66 11.32
N ASN A 367 20.99 -11.50 12.20
CA ASN A 367 20.19 -12.59 12.74
C ASN A 367 18.86 -12.08 13.31
N GLU A 368 18.04 -12.99 13.85
CA GLU A 368 16.72 -12.71 14.42
C GLU A 368 16.69 -11.64 15.52
N SER A 369 17.82 -11.34 16.19
CA SER A 369 17.87 -10.25 17.18
C SER A 369 17.62 -8.87 16.56
N VAL A 370 17.91 -8.67 15.27
CA VAL A 370 17.60 -7.43 14.55
C VAL A 370 16.08 -7.28 14.39
N VAL A 371 15.37 -8.38 14.16
CA VAL A 371 13.89 -8.41 14.12
C VAL A 371 13.33 -7.98 15.48
N ARG A 372 13.79 -8.62 16.56
CA ARG A 372 13.33 -8.29 17.93
C ARG A 372 13.62 -6.84 18.32
N LEU A 373 14.78 -6.31 17.92
CA LEU A 373 15.10 -4.91 18.14
C LEU A 373 14.12 -4.00 17.39
N SER A 374 13.79 -4.35 16.15
CA SER A 374 12.83 -3.57 15.37
C SER A 374 11.41 -3.66 15.87
N GLU A 375 10.95 -4.83 16.33
CA GLU A 375 9.66 -5.01 16.98
C GLU A 375 9.54 -4.12 18.22
N ALA A 376 10.60 -4.03 19.02
CA ALA A 376 10.62 -3.21 20.22
C ALA A 376 10.66 -1.69 19.93
N ILE A 377 11.19 -1.29 18.78
CA ILE A 377 11.35 0.13 18.41
C ILE A 377 10.16 0.65 17.58
N ASP A 378 9.60 -0.19 16.70
CA ASP A 378 8.68 0.19 15.60
C ASP A 378 9.07 1.52 14.94
N PRO A 379 10.10 1.53 14.07
CA PRO A 379 10.67 2.77 13.55
C PRO A 379 9.64 3.73 12.96
N GLY A 380 9.52 4.92 13.58
CA GLY A 380 8.59 5.97 13.16
C GLY A 380 7.14 5.76 13.60
N ASN A 381 6.83 4.75 14.41
CA ASN A 381 5.45 4.34 14.74
C ASN A 381 4.62 4.17 13.46
N ALA A 382 5.20 3.49 12.47
CA ALA A 382 4.71 3.47 11.10
C ALA A 382 3.75 2.30 10.85
N SER A 383 3.77 1.28 11.70
CA SER A 383 2.96 0.08 11.58
C SER A 383 1.51 0.36 11.98
N PRO A 384 0.51 -0.07 11.20
CA PRO A 384 -0.88 -0.03 11.60
C PRO A 384 -1.22 -1.30 12.41
N ASP A 385 -0.64 -1.48 13.59
CA ASP A 385 -0.72 -2.70 14.39
C ASP A 385 -1.90 -2.77 15.38
N ASP A 386 -2.76 -1.74 15.42
CA ASP A 386 -4.05 -1.79 16.10
C ASP A 386 -5.14 -2.42 15.21
N TYR A 387 -5.32 -3.74 15.35
CA TYR A 387 -6.26 -4.50 14.54
C TYR A 387 -7.73 -4.30 14.94
N ASP A 388 -8.06 -3.65 16.06
CA ASP A 388 -9.45 -3.39 16.42
C ASP A 388 -10.01 -2.19 15.64
N LEU A 389 -10.60 -2.49 14.49
CA LEU A 389 -11.22 -1.49 13.62
C LEU A 389 -12.68 -1.22 13.97
N SER A 390 -13.15 -1.58 15.17
CA SER A 390 -14.57 -1.45 15.55
C SER A 390 -15.06 0.00 15.53
N THR A 391 -14.22 0.97 15.90
CA THR A 391 -14.59 2.40 15.82
C THR A 391 -14.77 2.85 14.38
N PHE A 392 -13.89 2.45 13.47
CA PHE A 392 -13.99 2.74 12.05
C PHE A 392 -15.22 2.08 11.42
N GLN A 393 -15.52 0.83 11.79
CA GLN A 393 -16.70 0.13 11.31
C GLN A 393 -18.01 0.78 11.81
N LYS A 394 -18.10 1.12 13.10
CA LYS A 394 -19.31 1.69 13.72
C LYS A 394 -19.73 3.03 13.11
N ARG A 395 -18.78 3.81 12.60
CA ARG A 395 -19.07 5.06 11.88
C ARG A 395 -19.41 4.86 10.40
N GLY A 396 -19.45 3.62 9.93
CA GLY A 396 -19.81 3.26 8.55
C GLY A 396 -18.63 3.19 7.58
N GLY A 397 -17.39 3.28 8.05
CA GLY A 397 -16.20 3.24 7.20
C GLY A 397 -16.09 1.93 6.43
N LYS A 398 -15.57 1.98 5.18
CA LYS A 398 -15.40 0.83 4.28
C LYS A 398 -13.96 0.69 3.78
N VAL A 399 -13.50 -0.54 3.61
CA VAL A 399 -12.17 -0.88 3.08
C VAL A 399 -12.33 -1.85 1.91
N ILE A 400 -11.81 -1.46 0.75
CA ILE A 400 -11.43 -2.39 -0.32
C ILE A 400 -9.92 -2.51 -0.29
N HIS A 401 -9.44 -3.66 0.12
CA HIS A 401 -8.05 -4.05 0.09
C HIS A 401 -7.81 -4.94 -1.13
N TRP A 402 -6.74 -4.72 -1.89
CA TRP A 402 -6.32 -5.58 -2.98
C TRP A 402 -4.81 -5.86 -2.92
N HIS A 403 -4.35 -7.00 -3.44
CA HIS A 403 -2.93 -7.36 -3.43
C HIS A 403 -2.62 -8.34 -4.57
N GLY A 404 -1.54 -8.10 -5.31
CA GLY A 404 -1.06 -9.04 -6.31
C GLY A 404 -0.44 -10.28 -5.67
N THR A 405 -0.84 -11.47 -6.10
CA THR A 405 -0.30 -12.70 -5.51
C THR A 405 1.14 -12.98 -5.93
N SER A 406 1.60 -12.37 -7.03
CA SER A 406 2.98 -12.49 -7.54
C SER A 406 3.85 -11.29 -7.15
N ASP A 407 3.51 -10.60 -6.06
CA ASP A 407 4.25 -9.45 -5.56
C ASP A 407 5.64 -9.87 -5.00
N PRO A 408 6.75 -9.41 -5.61
CA PRO A 408 8.11 -9.75 -5.16
C PRO A 408 8.65 -8.82 -4.07
N ILE A 409 7.96 -7.73 -3.76
CA ILE A 409 8.41 -6.73 -2.80
C ILE A 409 7.71 -6.96 -1.46
N ILE A 410 6.39 -7.16 -1.49
CA ILE A 410 5.57 -7.38 -0.32
C ILE A 410 4.81 -8.68 -0.55
N PRO A 411 5.23 -9.81 0.03
CA PRO A 411 4.52 -11.07 -0.06
C PRO A 411 3.04 -10.91 0.32
N TYR A 412 2.13 -11.30 -0.58
CA TYR A 412 0.70 -11.04 -0.42
C TYR A 412 0.10 -11.69 0.84
N ARG A 413 0.71 -12.78 1.34
CA ARG A 413 0.31 -13.44 2.59
C ARG A 413 0.46 -12.54 3.83
N SER A 414 1.25 -11.47 3.75
CA SER A 414 1.24 -10.42 4.79
C SER A 414 -0.13 -9.75 4.90
N SER A 415 -0.87 -9.65 3.79
CA SER A 415 -2.22 -9.08 3.76
C SER A 415 -3.29 -10.06 4.22
N THR A 416 -3.15 -11.36 3.93
CA THR A 416 -4.02 -12.39 4.53
C THR A 416 -3.82 -12.44 6.05
N TYR A 417 -2.58 -12.28 6.52
CA TYR A 417 -2.28 -12.18 7.95
C TYR A 417 -2.98 -10.96 8.57
N PHE A 418 -2.78 -9.76 8.02
CA PHE A 418 -3.44 -8.54 8.49
C PHE A 418 -4.97 -8.68 8.53
N TYR A 419 -5.58 -9.18 7.45
CA TYR A 419 -7.02 -9.43 7.38
C TYR A 419 -7.49 -10.36 8.50
N SER A 420 -6.74 -11.43 8.77
CA SER A 420 -7.07 -12.41 9.82
C SER A 420 -6.95 -11.82 11.23
N GLN A 421 -5.97 -10.94 11.46
CA GLN A 421 -5.81 -10.23 12.72
C GLN A 421 -6.98 -9.27 12.96
N VAL A 422 -7.37 -8.49 11.95
CA VAL A 422 -8.55 -7.61 12.04
C VAL A 422 -9.80 -8.44 12.33
N ALA A 423 -10.05 -9.50 11.56
CA ALA A 423 -11.20 -10.38 11.75
C ALA A 423 -11.27 -10.94 13.18
N SER A 424 -10.15 -11.40 13.71
CA SER A 424 -10.05 -11.93 15.08
C SER A 424 -10.30 -10.86 16.14
N SER A 425 -9.84 -9.62 15.91
CA SER A 425 -10.00 -8.51 16.84
C SER A 425 -11.41 -7.93 16.86
N VAL A 426 -12.12 -7.93 15.73
CA VAL A 426 -13.50 -7.38 15.67
C VAL A 426 -14.59 -8.41 15.99
N ALA A 427 -14.31 -9.71 15.87
CA ALA A 427 -15.28 -10.77 16.15
C ALA A 427 -15.87 -10.73 17.58
N PRO A 428 -15.09 -10.47 18.66
CA PRO A 428 -15.65 -10.30 20.01
C PRO A 428 -16.64 -9.13 20.15
N HIS A 429 -16.63 -8.18 19.21
CA HIS A 429 -17.58 -7.06 19.15
C HIS A 429 -18.84 -7.38 18.33
N GLY A 430 -18.98 -8.60 17.80
CA GLY A 430 -20.10 -9.01 16.95
C GLY A 430 -20.10 -8.32 15.58
N ILE A 431 -18.92 -7.94 15.10
CA ILE A 431 -18.73 -7.26 13.81
C ILE A 431 -18.29 -8.29 12.78
N GLU A 432 -19.04 -8.39 11.68
CA GLU A 432 -18.69 -9.22 10.53
C GLU A 432 -17.74 -8.47 9.59
N MET A 433 -16.70 -9.15 9.10
CA MET A 433 -15.73 -8.52 8.19
C MET A 433 -16.39 -8.02 6.90
N ASP A 434 -17.30 -8.80 6.33
CA ASP A 434 -17.95 -8.49 5.04
C ASP A 434 -18.81 -7.21 5.05
N ASP A 435 -19.13 -6.68 6.24
CA ASP A 435 -19.88 -5.43 6.43
C ASP A 435 -19.04 -4.17 6.18
N PHE A 436 -17.71 -4.28 6.27
CA PHE A 436 -16.84 -3.10 6.19
C PHE A 436 -15.46 -3.34 5.55
N TYR A 437 -14.98 -4.57 5.45
CA TYR A 437 -13.65 -4.89 4.93
C TYR A 437 -13.73 -6.02 3.91
N ARG A 438 -13.40 -5.72 2.65
CA ARG A 438 -13.25 -6.72 1.58
C ARG A 438 -11.84 -6.76 1.06
N PHE A 439 -11.25 -7.96 1.00
CA PHE A 439 -9.92 -8.19 0.48
C PHE A 439 -9.97 -8.96 -0.84
N PHE A 440 -9.33 -8.47 -1.89
CA PHE A 440 -9.30 -9.05 -3.24
C PHE A 440 -7.86 -9.39 -3.66
N PRO A 441 -7.42 -10.64 -3.49
CA PRO A 441 -6.20 -11.13 -4.12
C PRO A 441 -6.32 -11.08 -5.65
N ILE A 442 -5.27 -10.63 -6.33
CA ILE A 442 -5.20 -10.53 -7.79
C ILE A 442 -4.13 -11.52 -8.28
N ALA A 443 -4.58 -12.68 -8.73
CA ALA A 443 -3.70 -13.75 -9.18
C ALA A 443 -2.72 -13.27 -10.25
N GLY A 444 -1.44 -13.57 -10.12
CA GLY A 444 -0.41 -13.26 -11.12
C GLY A 444 -0.06 -11.78 -11.28
N MET A 445 -0.69 -10.87 -10.55
CA MET A 445 -0.29 -9.46 -10.53
C MET A 445 0.95 -9.27 -9.67
N SER A 446 1.88 -8.45 -10.15
CA SER A 446 3.09 -8.04 -9.43
C SER A 446 2.79 -6.96 -8.38
N HIS A 447 3.83 -6.28 -7.88
CA HIS A 447 3.70 -5.21 -6.92
C HIS A 447 2.89 -4.02 -7.48
N CYS A 448 1.71 -3.78 -6.90
CA CYS A 448 0.75 -2.73 -7.26
C CYS A 448 0.12 -2.78 -8.66
N SER A 449 0.86 -3.24 -9.67
CA SER A 449 0.41 -3.27 -11.05
C SER A 449 1.19 -4.31 -11.86
N GLY A 450 0.70 -4.56 -13.08
CA GLY A 450 1.42 -5.34 -14.07
C GLY A 450 1.32 -6.86 -13.87
N SER A 451 1.24 -7.54 -15.00
CA SER A 451 1.41 -8.98 -15.15
C SER A 451 1.64 -9.24 -16.63
N GLN A 452 2.42 -10.26 -16.99
CA GLN A 452 2.58 -10.62 -18.39
C GLN A 452 1.29 -11.24 -18.96
N TYR A 453 0.60 -12.07 -18.16
CA TYR A 453 -0.50 -12.91 -18.63
C TYR A 453 -1.82 -12.65 -17.90
N SER A 454 -1.77 -12.27 -16.62
CA SER A 454 -2.97 -12.18 -15.78
C SER A 454 -3.68 -10.83 -15.90
N PRO A 455 -5.02 -10.78 -15.90
CA PRO A 455 -5.78 -9.56 -15.64
C PRO A 455 -5.48 -8.97 -14.27
N TRP A 456 -5.07 -7.70 -14.25
CA TRP A 456 -4.61 -7.02 -13.04
C TRP A 456 -5.24 -5.65 -12.82
N TYR A 457 -5.73 -5.01 -13.88
CA TYR A 457 -6.19 -3.63 -13.84
C TYR A 457 -7.62 -3.53 -13.28
N ILE A 458 -7.77 -2.85 -12.14
CA ILE A 458 -9.04 -2.53 -11.48
C ILE A 458 -9.19 -1.04 -11.14
N GLY A 459 -8.30 -0.18 -11.67
CA GLY A 459 -8.28 1.25 -11.40
C GLY A 459 -7.72 1.62 -10.02
N GLY A 460 -6.86 0.77 -9.44
CA GLY A 460 -6.15 1.02 -8.19
C GLY A 460 -5.05 2.09 -8.30
N ALA A 461 -4.57 2.58 -7.16
CA ALA A 461 -3.38 3.44 -7.11
C ALA A 461 -2.19 2.75 -7.80
N SER A 462 -1.36 3.51 -8.52
CA SER A 462 -0.21 3.03 -9.31
C SER A 462 -0.54 2.08 -10.49
N GLN A 463 -1.82 1.82 -10.78
CA GLN A 463 -2.26 1.05 -11.93
C GLN A 463 -2.43 1.82 -13.25
N PRO A 464 -2.75 3.14 -13.26
CA PRO A 464 -3.05 3.85 -14.50
C PRO A 464 -1.98 3.70 -15.58
N LEU A 465 -2.43 3.31 -16.77
CA LEU A 465 -1.59 3.09 -17.94
C LEU A 465 -1.28 4.42 -18.65
N THR A 466 -0.24 4.43 -19.47
CA THR A 466 0.12 5.61 -20.28
C THR A 466 -1.06 6.08 -21.12
N ASN A 467 -1.30 7.39 -21.15
CA ASN A 467 -2.43 8.04 -21.84
C ASN A 467 -3.83 7.66 -21.32
N VAL A 468 -3.93 7.05 -20.14
CA VAL A 468 -5.21 6.87 -19.44
C VAL A 468 -5.35 7.95 -18.39
N SER A 469 -6.36 8.81 -18.55
CA SER A 469 -6.59 9.91 -17.60
C SER A 469 -7.12 9.44 -16.26
N HIS A 470 -8.00 8.44 -16.25
CA HIS A 470 -8.63 7.83 -15.08
C HIS A 470 -9.47 6.62 -15.50
N GLY A 471 -9.99 5.88 -14.52
CA GLY A 471 -10.94 4.79 -14.77
C GLY A 471 -10.30 3.49 -15.24
N VAL A 472 -11.18 2.58 -15.67
CA VAL A 472 -10.82 1.35 -16.38
C VAL A 472 -11.26 1.53 -17.84
N PRO A 473 -10.33 1.68 -18.79
CA PRO A 473 -10.68 1.99 -20.18
C PRO A 473 -11.70 1.02 -20.81
N GLY A 474 -12.82 1.56 -21.28
CA GLY A 474 -13.92 0.76 -21.85
C GLY A 474 -14.94 0.23 -20.83
N PHE A 475 -14.72 0.47 -19.53
CA PHE A 475 -15.59 0.01 -18.44
C PHE A 475 -15.82 1.13 -17.41
N ASP A 476 -17.00 1.75 -17.47
CA ASP A 476 -17.42 2.79 -16.53
C ASP A 476 -18.44 2.23 -15.52
N ASP A 477 -18.03 1.19 -14.80
CA ASP A 477 -18.88 0.49 -13.84
C ASP A 477 -18.12 0.02 -12.60
N SER A 478 -18.88 -0.23 -11.53
CA SER A 478 -18.35 -0.64 -10.22
C SER A 478 -17.88 -2.09 -10.15
N GLN A 479 -18.07 -2.91 -11.18
CA GLN A 479 -17.52 -4.28 -11.21
C GLN A 479 -16.07 -4.26 -11.70
N HIS A 480 -15.74 -3.41 -12.67
CA HIS A 480 -14.38 -3.29 -13.19
C HIS A 480 -13.53 -2.28 -12.39
N ASN A 481 -14.14 -1.20 -11.90
CA ASN A 481 -13.43 -0.14 -11.20
C ASN A 481 -13.64 -0.22 -9.69
N GLY A 482 -12.58 -0.60 -8.96
CA GLY A 482 -12.60 -0.75 -7.51
C GLY A 482 -12.91 0.53 -6.75
N LEU A 483 -12.52 1.70 -7.27
CA LEU A 483 -12.87 2.99 -6.66
C LEU A 483 -14.38 3.28 -6.81
N LEU A 484 -14.95 3.02 -7.99
CA LEU A 484 -16.41 3.16 -8.17
C LEU A 484 -17.18 2.18 -7.28
N ALA A 485 -16.66 0.96 -7.08
CA ALA A 485 -17.20 -0.01 -6.13
C ALA A 485 -17.16 0.49 -4.69
N LEU A 486 -16.05 1.07 -4.26
CA LEU A 486 -15.90 1.64 -2.92
C LEU A 486 -16.90 2.78 -2.70
N MET A 487 -17.00 3.73 -3.64
CA MET A 487 -17.96 4.83 -3.55
C MET A 487 -19.40 4.31 -3.47
N ARG A 488 -19.76 3.32 -4.29
CA ARG A 488 -21.09 2.71 -4.24
C ARG A 488 -21.37 2.06 -2.88
N TRP A 489 -20.36 1.46 -2.26
CA TRP A 489 -20.50 0.85 -0.96
C TRP A 489 -20.68 1.88 0.16
N VAL A 490 -19.85 2.92 0.17
CA VAL A 490 -19.91 4.01 1.16
C VAL A 490 -21.20 4.80 1.05
N GLU A 491 -21.58 5.20 -0.17
CA GLU A 491 -22.66 6.16 -0.38
C GLU A 491 -24.05 5.50 -0.43
N ASN A 492 -24.11 4.26 -0.95
CA ASN A 492 -25.38 3.57 -1.20
C ASN A 492 -25.49 2.21 -0.47
N GLY A 493 -24.52 1.84 0.37
CA GLY A 493 -24.53 0.57 1.12
C GLY A 493 -24.37 -0.68 0.25
N THR A 494 -24.06 -0.57 -1.04
CA THR A 494 -23.92 -1.74 -1.93
C THR A 494 -22.49 -2.25 -1.93
N ALA A 495 -22.22 -3.30 -1.16
CA ALA A 495 -20.91 -3.91 -1.08
C ALA A 495 -20.53 -4.67 -2.37
N PRO A 496 -19.26 -4.65 -2.82
CA PRO A 496 -18.84 -5.39 -4.02
C PRO A 496 -18.72 -6.88 -3.71
N GLU A 497 -19.66 -7.70 -4.21
CA GLU A 497 -19.59 -9.17 -4.09
C GLU A 497 -18.43 -9.80 -4.86
N ARG A 498 -17.92 -9.08 -5.85
CA ARG A 498 -16.81 -9.46 -6.74
C ARG A 498 -16.31 -8.22 -7.48
N LEU A 499 -15.11 -8.32 -8.04
CA LEU A 499 -14.57 -7.37 -9.00
C LEU A 499 -14.15 -8.11 -10.28
N ILE A 500 -13.87 -7.37 -11.35
CA ILE A 500 -13.37 -7.88 -12.62
C ILE A 500 -12.07 -7.16 -12.94
N ALA A 501 -10.95 -7.90 -12.90
CA ALA A 501 -9.68 -7.39 -13.38
C ALA A 501 -9.60 -7.49 -14.90
N THR A 502 -8.93 -6.52 -15.52
CA THR A 502 -8.74 -6.45 -16.98
C THR A 502 -7.25 -6.49 -17.35
N LYS A 503 -6.91 -7.23 -18.40
CA LYS A 503 -5.62 -7.14 -19.10
C LYS A 503 -5.88 -6.58 -20.49
N TYR A 504 -5.10 -5.60 -20.91
CA TYR A 504 -5.09 -5.12 -22.30
C TYR A 504 -3.93 -5.73 -23.07
N ASN A 505 -4.07 -5.83 -24.40
CA ASN A 505 -2.99 -6.24 -25.28
C ASN A 505 -1.80 -5.28 -25.12
N ASP A 506 -0.63 -5.81 -24.76
CA ASP A 506 0.59 -5.04 -24.46
C ASP A 506 0.39 -3.89 -23.45
N ASP A 507 -0.56 -4.04 -22.53
CA ASP A 507 -0.94 -3.01 -21.56
C ASP A 507 -1.30 -1.67 -22.25
N ASN A 508 -1.89 -1.77 -23.44
CA ASN A 508 -2.36 -0.64 -24.21
C ASN A 508 -3.87 -0.77 -24.48
N PRO A 509 -4.71 0.06 -23.84
CA PRO A 509 -6.16 0.03 -24.04
C PRO A 509 -6.60 0.21 -25.49
N ALA A 510 -5.84 0.95 -26.31
CA ALA A 510 -6.14 1.13 -27.73
C ALA A 510 -6.01 -0.17 -28.55
N LYS A 511 -5.31 -1.18 -28.02
CA LYS A 511 -5.19 -2.52 -28.62
C LYS A 511 -6.29 -3.49 -28.14
N GLY A 512 -7.25 -3.01 -27.37
CA GLY A 512 -8.37 -3.80 -26.86
C GLY A 512 -8.03 -4.71 -25.69
N VAL A 513 -9.06 -5.34 -25.14
CA VAL A 513 -8.97 -6.28 -24.02
C VAL A 513 -8.32 -7.59 -24.49
N TYR A 514 -7.30 -8.04 -23.76
CA TYR A 514 -6.67 -9.34 -23.93
C TYR A 514 -7.40 -10.42 -23.14
N SER A 515 -7.69 -10.16 -21.87
CA SER A 515 -8.41 -11.08 -21.00
C SER A 515 -9.03 -10.37 -19.80
N GLN A 516 -10.04 -11.01 -19.19
CA GLN A 516 -10.66 -10.58 -17.94
C GLN A 516 -10.79 -11.75 -16.97
N ARG A 517 -10.66 -11.47 -15.68
CA ARG A 517 -10.76 -12.47 -14.61
C ARG A 517 -11.62 -11.95 -13.48
N LEU A 518 -12.48 -12.82 -12.96
CA LEU A 518 -13.27 -12.54 -11.78
C LEU A 518 -12.34 -12.53 -10.55
N LEU A 519 -12.46 -11.50 -9.72
CA LEU A 519 -11.82 -11.41 -8.41
C LEU A 519 -12.86 -11.67 -7.33
N CYS A 520 -12.53 -12.56 -6.41
CA CYS A 520 -13.40 -12.96 -5.31
C CYS A 520 -12.93 -12.32 -4.00
N PRO A 521 -13.86 -11.91 -3.11
CA PRO A 521 -13.49 -11.46 -1.80
C PRO A 521 -12.94 -12.65 -1.00
N PHE A 522 -11.70 -12.55 -0.55
CA PHE A 522 -11.05 -13.52 0.33
C PHE A 522 -11.95 -13.82 1.55
N PRO A 523 -12.11 -15.10 1.96
CA PRO A 523 -11.34 -16.27 1.55
C PRO A 523 -11.83 -16.98 0.29
N LYS A 524 -12.91 -16.49 -0.36
CA LYS A 524 -13.41 -17.11 -1.60
C LYS A 524 -12.39 -16.98 -2.71
N GLN A 525 -12.35 -17.99 -3.58
CA GLN A 525 -11.42 -18.04 -4.71
C GLN A 525 -12.18 -18.11 -6.04
N PRO A 526 -11.65 -17.49 -7.11
CA PRO A 526 -12.18 -17.68 -8.45
C PRO A 526 -11.85 -19.09 -8.97
N VAL A 527 -12.87 -19.85 -9.34
CA VAL A 527 -12.73 -21.18 -9.94
C VAL A 527 -13.34 -21.19 -11.34
N TYR A 528 -12.59 -21.72 -12.29
CA TYR A 528 -13.06 -21.90 -13.67
C TYR A 528 -14.22 -22.89 -13.70
N THR A 529 -15.21 -22.60 -14.55
CA THR A 529 -16.40 -23.44 -14.69
C THR A 529 -16.56 -23.97 -16.10
N HIS A 530 -16.70 -23.08 -17.08
CA HIS A 530 -16.96 -23.41 -18.48
C HIS A 530 -16.75 -22.18 -19.36
N GLY A 531 -16.60 -22.37 -20.67
CA GLY A 531 -16.49 -21.26 -21.62
C GLY A 531 -15.05 -20.78 -21.82
N LYS A 532 -14.90 -19.52 -22.25
CA LYS A 532 -13.61 -18.92 -22.58
C LYS A 532 -12.83 -18.55 -21.31
N ILE A 533 -11.63 -19.09 -21.12
CA ILE A 533 -10.77 -18.89 -19.93
C ILE A 533 -10.49 -17.40 -19.68
N ASP A 534 -10.36 -16.64 -20.76
CA ASP A 534 -10.13 -15.21 -20.89
C ASP A 534 -11.37 -14.33 -20.63
N SER A 535 -12.53 -14.93 -20.30
CA SER A 535 -13.76 -14.21 -19.96
C SER A 535 -14.12 -14.36 -18.49
N ALA A 536 -14.43 -13.24 -17.81
CA ALA A 536 -14.80 -13.25 -16.39
C ALA A 536 -16.06 -14.07 -16.07
N SER A 537 -17.00 -14.22 -17.01
CA SER A 537 -18.24 -15.01 -16.82
C SER A 537 -18.00 -16.52 -16.77
N SER A 538 -16.82 -16.97 -17.18
CA SER A 538 -16.40 -18.38 -17.11
C SER A 538 -15.97 -18.79 -15.70
N TRP A 539 -15.91 -17.85 -14.76
CA TRP A 539 -15.40 -18.04 -13.41
C TRP A 539 -16.50 -17.77 -12.37
N LYS A 540 -16.43 -18.47 -11.24
CA LYS A 540 -17.30 -18.22 -10.09
C LYS A 540 -16.49 -18.16 -8.80
N CYS A 541 -16.98 -17.41 -7.82
CA CYS A 541 -16.43 -17.44 -6.48
C CYS A 541 -16.97 -18.66 -5.74
N VAL A 542 -16.05 -19.48 -5.21
CA VAL A 542 -16.37 -20.62 -4.34
C VAL A 542 -15.83 -20.42 -2.94
#